data_AF-A0A3M1HND5-F1
#
_entry.id   AF-A0A3M1HND5-F1
#
_cell.length_a   1.000
_cell.length_b   1.000
_cell.length_c   1.000
_cell.angle_alpha   90.00
_cell.angle_beta   90.00
_cell.angle_gamma   90.00
#
_symmetry.space_group_name_H-M   'P 1'
#
loop_
_entity.id
_entity.type
_entity.pdbx_description
1 polymer ?
#
loop_
_entity_poly.entity_id
_entity_poly.type
_entity_poly.pdbx_seq_one_letter_code
_entity_poly.pdbx_strand_id
1 'polypeptide(L)'
;MHVRGFSLVELLVTLAIAMVVLGGLVLSFRSQYGTYKLEHRRTDAVQDMEIALEMIRQDIENGLVVGGVPQITIQPAPPAGPTTDLWIEVWEPDVAFWNNDANLQQNNNYRGLRHYQFAPGVLKLDRNTRDGADSPQPLIGDTGPKSYLKVVDFQVWPAGPNDPAPTCPNGRPYLGAPAKMIPPTLNDESGGQVTSKPYVVMLEVEVPVGSRFGQKRDHCGNPTQLPRVIRYLQAAPLNAVSR
;
A
#
# COMPACT_ATOMS: atom_id res chain seq x y z
N MET A 1 50.96 54.32 16.85
CA MET A 1 50.00 53.27 16.48
C MET A 1 49.48 53.58 15.08
N HIS A 2 49.98 52.91 14.05
CA HIS A 2 49.44 53.04 12.70
C HIS A 2 48.27 52.08 12.54
N VAL A 3 47.05 52.63 12.46
CA VAL A 3 45.89 51.91 11.99
C VAL A 3 46.13 51.66 10.49
N ARG A 4 46.56 50.45 10.13
CA ARG A 4 46.63 50.03 8.72
C ARG A 4 45.18 49.94 8.22
N GLY A 5 44.78 50.92 7.41
CA GLY A 5 43.47 50.92 6.77
C GLY A 5 43.35 49.79 5.75
N PHE A 6 42.13 49.25 5.62
CA PHE A 6 41.81 48.19 4.65
C PHE A 6 41.98 48.75 3.23
N SER A 7 42.80 48.10 2.40
CA SER A 7 42.96 48.53 1.01
C SER A 7 41.72 48.16 0.20
N LEU A 8 41.40 48.96 -0.83
CA LEU A 8 40.28 48.68 -1.73
C LEU A 8 40.44 47.31 -2.42
N VAL A 9 41.69 46.88 -2.66
CA VAL A 9 42.01 45.57 -3.22
C VAL A 9 41.65 44.44 -2.25
N GLU A 10 41.99 44.57 -0.96
CA GLU A 10 41.62 43.57 0.06
C GLU A 10 40.09 43.45 0.21
N LEU A 11 39.36 44.56 0.06
CA LEU A 11 37.90 44.55 0.08
C LEU A 11 37.31 43.81 -1.12
N LEU A 12 37.85 44.02 -2.32
CA LEU A 12 37.38 43.32 -3.52
C LEU A 12 37.70 41.82 -3.47
N VAL A 13 38.87 41.44 -2.96
CA VAL A 13 39.27 40.03 -2.82
C VAL A 13 38.39 39.32 -1.80
N THR A 14 38.14 39.93 -0.63
CA THR A 14 37.26 39.34 0.39
C THR A 14 35.83 39.19 -0.10
N LEU A 15 35.31 40.15 -0.87
CA LEU A 15 33.99 40.09 -1.47
C LEU A 15 33.88 39.01 -2.55
N ALA A 16 34.91 38.84 -3.38
CA ALA A 16 34.98 37.75 -4.35
C ALA A 16 34.99 36.37 -3.67
N ILE A 17 35.78 36.20 -2.61
CA ILE A 17 35.81 34.96 -1.81
C ILE A 17 34.43 34.71 -1.18
N ALA A 18 33.80 35.73 -0.60
CA ALA A 18 32.48 35.61 0.01
C ALA A 18 31.41 35.17 -1.00
N MET A 19 31.43 35.69 -2.24
CA MET A 19 30.50 35.27 -3.29
C MET A 19 30.72 33.80 -3.70
N VAL A 20 31.97 33.34 -3.82
CA VAL A 20 32.28 31.94 -4.16
C VAL A 20 31.80 31.01 -3.05
N VAL A 21 32.04 31.37 -1.78
CA VAL A 21 31.57 30.59 -0.62
C VAL A 21 30.05 30.54 -0.57
N LEU A 22 29.36 31.67 -0.77
CA LEU A 22 27.90 31.73 -0.84
C LEU A 22 27.34 30.90 -2.01
N GLY A 23 27.96 30.97 -3.19
CA GLY A 23 27.59 30.16 -4.34
C GLY A 23 27.69 28.65 -4.05
N GLY A 24 28.78 28.22 -3.43
CA GLY A 24 28.96 26.83 -2.97
C GLY A 24 27.91 26.40 -1.95
N LEU A 25 27.62 27.26 -0.97
CA LEU A 25 26.58 27.01 0.04
C LEU A 25 25.20 26.87 -0.59
N VAL A 26 24.80 27.75 -1.51
CA VAL A 26 23.49 27.68 -2.19
C VAL A 26 23.34 26.37 -2.97
N LEU A 27 24.39 25.92 -3.68
CA LEU A 27 24.37 24.65 -4.39
C LEU A 27 24.23 23.47 -3.43
N SER A 28 24.97 23.48 -2.32
CA SER A 28 24.88 22.46 -1.27
C SER A 28 23.48 22.42 -0.65
N PHE A 29 22.90 23.57 -0.30
CA PHE A 29 21.54 23.67 0.23
C PHE A 29 20.49 23.16 -0.76
N ARG A 30 20.59 23.50 -2.05
CA ARG A 30 19.67 22.98 -3.08
C ARG A 30 19.75 21.45 -3.20
N SER A 31 20.96 20.90 -3.16
CA SER A 31 21.16 19.44 -3.20
C SER A 31 20.58 18.76 -1.95
N GLN A 32 20.85 19.28 -0.76
CA GLN A 32 20.34 18.72 0.49
C GLN A 32 18.81 18.82 0.57
N TYR A 33 18.24 19.97 0.20
CA TYR A 33 16.80 20.20 0.21
C TYR A 33 16.06 19.23 -0.71
N GLY A 34 16.62 18.91 -1.88
CA GLY A 34 16.06 17.91 -2.79
C GLY A 34 16.01 16.52 -2.16
N THR A 35 17.06 16.11 -1.46
CA THR A 35 17.12 14.82 -0.74
C THR A 35 16.15 14.78 0.43
N TYR A 36 16.09 15.84 1.25
CA TYR A 36 15.14 15.89 2.38
C TYR A 36 13.69 15.81 1.93
N LYS A 37 13.33 16.54 0.86
CA LYS A 37 11.98 16.48 0.31
C LYS A 37 11.64 15.08 -0.21
N LEU A 38 12.60 14.38 -0.83
CA LEU A 38 12.41 13.00 -1.27
C LEU A 38 12.17 12.06 -0.09
N GLU A 39 13.07 12.08 0.90
CA GLU A 39 12.96 11.18 2.05
C GLU A 39 11.65 11.43 2.81
N HIS A 40 11.26 12.68 3.00
CA HIS A 40 9.98 13.00 3.63
C HIS A 40 8.80 12.43 2.85
N ARG A 41 8.72 12.66 1.53
CA ARG A 41 7.64 12.12 0.67
C ARG A 41 7.63 10.60 0.62
N ARG A 42 8.79 9.98 0.68
CA ARG A 42 8.92 8.52 0.72
C ARG A 42 8.45 7.98 2.06
N THR A 43 8.79 8.63 3.17
CA THR A 43 8.31 8.25 4.50
C THR A 43 6.79 8.37 4.57
N ASP A 44 6.22 9.47 4.10
CA ASP A 44 4.76 9.64 4.05
C ASP A 44 4.11 8.53 3.22
N ALA A 45 4.65 8.23 2.03
CA ALA A 45 4.17 7.14 1.18
C ALA A 45 4.21 5.78 1.90
N VAL A 46 5.29 5.49 2.62
CA VAL A 46 5.45 4.24 3.36
C VAL A 46 4.43 4.14 4.49
N GLN A 47 4.21 5.22 5.25
CA GLN A 47 3.24 5.24 6.34
C GLN A 47 1.81 5.02 5.82
N ASP A 48 1.43 5.74 4.76
CA ASP A 48 0.10 5.59 4.16
C ASP A 48 -0.11 4.18 3.60
N MET A 49 0.92 3.60 2.97
CA MET A 49 0.88 2.21 2.49
C MET A 49 0.76 1.20 3.64
N GLU A 50 1.48 1.42 4.74
CA GLU A 50 1.42 0.53 5.92
C GLU A 50 0.03 0.58 6.57
N ILE A 51 -0.59 1.75 6.68
CA ILE A 51 -1.97 1.89 7.17
C ILE A 51 -2.95 1.16 6.25
N ALA A 52 -2.87 1.38 4.93
CA ALA A 52 -3.74 0.72 3.96
C ALA A 52 -3.58 -0.81 3.99
N LEU A 53 -2.35 -1.31 4.04
CA LEU A 53 -2.07 -2.73 4.15
C LEU A 53 -2.52 -3.31 5.51
N GLU A 54 -2.38 -2.56 6.61
CA GLU A 54 -2.86 -3.01 7.91
C GLU A 54 -4.38 -3.14 7.94
N MET A 55 -5.12 -2.21 7.31
CA MET A 55 -6.57 -2.34 7.16
C MET A 55 -6.95 -3.58 6.35
N ILE A 56 -6.26 -3.83 5.23
CA ILE A 56 -6.48 -5.04 4.43
C ILE A 56 -6.11 -6.30 5.22
N ARG A 57 -5.05 -6.27 6.04
CA ARG A 57 -4.66 -7.38 6.91
C ARG A 57 -5.80 -7.73 7.85
N GLN A 58 -6.30 -6.73 8.57
CA GLN A 58 -7.37 -6.91 9.55
C GLN A 58 -8.64 -7.42 8.87
N ASP A 59 -8.98 -6.92 7.69
CA ASP A 59 -10.13 -7.44 6.95
C ASP A 59 -9.92 -8.88 6.48
N ILE A 60 -8.73 -9.26 5.98
CA ILE A 60 -8.43 -10.65 5.60
C ILE A 60 -8.48 -11.57 6.81
N GLU A 61 -7.89 -11.18 7.94
CA GLU A 61 -7.87 -11.94 9.19
C GLU A 61 -9.28 -12.12 9.76
N ASN A 62 -10.12 -11.09 9.67
CA ASN A 62 -11.55 -11.15 10.03
C ASN A 62 -12.43 -11.79 8.95
N GLY A 63 -11.85 -12.15 7.81
CA GLY A 63 -12.52 -12.81 6.70
C GLY A 63 -13.10 -14.16 7.11
N LEU A 64 -14.23 -14.51 6.51
CA LEU A 64 -14.95 -15.74 6.82
C LEU A 64 -14.46 -16.92 5.96
N VAL A 65 -14.29 -18.07 6.61
CA VAL A 65 -14.14 -19.37 5.94
C VAL A 65 -15.39 -20.20 6.18
N VAL A 66 -16.22 -20.39 5.14
CA VAL A 66 -17.50 -21.11 5.25
C VAL A 66 -17.34 -22.52 4.68
N GLY A 67 -17.46 -23.54 5.53
CA GLY A 67 -17.29 -24.94 5.12
C GLY A 67 -15.95 -25.21 4.42
N GLY A 68 -14.88 -24.59 4.92
CA GLY A 68 -13.52 -24.70 4.35
C GLY A 68 -13.27 -23.86 3.10
N VAL A 69 -14.23 -23.04 2.66
CA VAL A 69 -14.07 -22.14 1.51
C VAL A 69 -13.91 -20.69 1.99
N PRO A 70 -12.77 -20.04 1.73
CA PRO A 70 -12.58 -18.63 2.08
C PRO A 70 -13.53 -17.76 1.25
N GLN A 71 -14.24 -16.85 1.91
CA GLN A 71 -15.13 -15.88 1.27
C GLN A 71 -14.34 -14.62 0.85
N ILE A 72 -13.26 -14.87 0.10
CA ILE A 72 -12.39 -13.84 -0.48
C ILE A 72 -12.39 -14.02 -1.98
N THR A 73 -12.87 -13.01 -2.70
CA THR A 73 -12.94 -12.99 -4.15
C THR A 73 -11.94 -11.97 -4.70
N ILE A 74 -11.10 -12.41 -5.64
CA ILE A 74 -10.09 -11.57 -6.29
C ILE A 74 -10.43 -11.50 -7.78
N GLN A 75 -10.57 -10.29 -8.31
CA GLN A 75 -10.83 -10.06 -9.72
C GLN A 75 -9.84 -9.03 -10.29
N PRO A 76 -9.30 -9.27 -11.49
CA PRO A 76 -9.16 -10.59 -12.12
C PRO A 76 -8.43 -11.58 -11.20
N ALA A 77 -8.83 -12.85 -11.26
CA ALA A 77 -8.16 -13.89 -10.51
C ALA A 77 -6.71 -14.07 -11.01
N PRO A 78 -5.71 -14.22 -10.11
CA PRO A 78 -4.34 -14.50 -10.52
C PRO A 78 -4.28 -15.79 -11.37
N PRO A 79 -3.44 -15.85 -12.42
CA PRO A 79 -2.46 -14.85 -12.85
C PRO A 79 -2.97 -13.90 -13.97
N ALA A 80 -4.29 -13.74 -14.14
CA ALA A 80 -4.85 -13.10 -15.34
C ALA A 80 -4.53 -11.59 -15.49
N GLY A 81 -4.10 -10.92 -14.42
CA GLY A 81 -3.73 -9.51 -14.45
C GLY A 81 -3.67 -8.88 -13.07
N PRO A 82 -3.46 -7.55 -12.98
CA PRO A 82 -3.53 -6.82 -11.72
C PRO A 82 -4.91 -6.87 -11.10
N THR A 83 -4.97 -7.02 -9.78
CA THR A 83 -6.23 -7.04 -9.03
C THR A 83 -6.91 -5.68 -9.15
N THR A 84 -8.09 -5.65 -9.78
CA THR A 84 -8.95 -4.47 -9.85
C THR A 84 -9.92 -4.44 -8.69
N ASP A 85 -10.36 -5.60 -8.23
CA ASP A 85 -11.36 -5.73 -7.20
C ASP A 85 -10.99 -6.87 -6.23
N LEU A 86 -11.04 -6.55 -4.95
CA LEU A 86 -10.92 -7.52 -3.87
C LEU A 86 -12.15 -7.41 -2.99
N TRP A 87 -12.91 -8.49 -2.90
CA TRP A 87 -14.03 -8.62 -1.97
C TRP A 87 -13.68 -9.56 -0.84
N ILE A 88 -14.00 -9.16 0.38
CA ILE A 88 -13.79 -9.94 1.59
C ILE A 88 -15.10 -9.92 2.39
N GLU A 89 -15.72 -11.08 2.56
CA GLU A 89 -16.83 -11.24 3.48
C GLU A 89 -16.26 -11.40 4.90
N VAL A 90 -16.62 -10.50 5.80
CA VAL A 90 -16.09 -10.43 7.17
C VAL A 90 -17.20 -10.59 8.19
N TRP A 91 -16.85 -11.06 9.39
CA TRP A 91 -17.75 -10.98 10.53
C TRP A 91 -17.83 -9.53 11.06
N GLU A 92 -19.03 -8.98 11.18
CA GLU A 92 -19.28 -7.60 11.59
C GLU A 92 -20.32 -7.52 12.73
N PRO A 93 -19.86 -7.64 13.99
CA PRO A 93 -20.71 -7.61 15.17
C PRO A 93 -21.12 -6.19 15.60
N ASP A 94 -20.51 -5.14 15.05
CA ASP A 94 -20.83 -3.77 15.46
C ASP A 94 -22.17 -3.31 14.90
N VAL A 95 -23.14 -3.05 15.77
CA VAL A 95 -24.48 -2.56 15.39
C VAL A 95 -24.40 -1.17 14.72
N ALA A 96 -23.38 -0.36 15.04
CA ALA A 96 -23.19 0.95 14.43
C ALA A 96 -22.85 0.84 12.94
N PHE A 97 -22.18 -0.23 12.51
CA PHE A 97 -21.98 -0.52 11.09
C PHE A 97 -23.32 -0.72 10.37
N TRP A 98 -24.30 -1.30 11.06
CA TRP A 98 -25.63 -1.61 10.53
C TRP A 98 -26.62 -0.44 10.68
N ASN A 99 -26.17 0.81 10.60
CA ASN A 99 -27.00 2.01 10.80
C ASN A 99 -27.79 2.01 12.13
N ASN A 100 -27.24 1.37 13.16
CA ASN A 100 -27.90 1.12 14.44
C ASN A 100 -29.19 0.26 14.33
N ASP A 101 -29.33 -0.55 13.28
CA ASP A 101 -30.46 -1.45 13.07
C ASP A 101 -30.06 -2.92 13.31
N ALA A 102 -30.45 -3.44 14.47
CA ALA A 102 -30.21 -4.84 14.84
C ALA A 102 -30.94 -5.85 13.93
N ASN A 103 -32.04 -5.46 13.28
CA ASN A 103 -32.73 -6.35 12.34
C ASN A 103 -31.92 -6.50 11.07
N LEU A 104 -31.32 -5.41 10.56
CA LEU A 104 -30.39 -5.50 9.43
C LEU A 104 -29.22 -6.40 9.77
N GLN A 105 -28.61 -6.23 10.93
CA GLN A 105 -27.52 -7.10 11.39
C GLN A 105 -27.91 -8.59 11.40
N GLN A 106 -29.07 -8.93 11.97
CA GLN A 106 -29.55 -10.32 12.06
C GLN A 106 -29.94 -10.91 10.70
N ASN A 107 -30.68 -10.16 9.87
CA ASN A 107 -31.04 -10.57 8.51
C ASN A 107 -29.79 -10.85 7.64
N ASN A 108 -28.70 -10.19 8.00
CA ASN A 108 -27.42 -10.27 7.34
C ASN A 108 -26.46 -11.27 7.98
N ASN A 109 -26.90 -12.02 9.00
CA ASN A 109 -26.14 -13.00 9.76
C ASN A 109 -24.78 -12.45 10.25
N TYR A 110 -24.73 -11.17 10.62
CA TYR A 110 -23.50 -10.48 11.03
C TYR A 110 -22.39 -10.50 9.96
N ARG A 111 -22.73 -10.60 8.66
CA ARG A 111 -21.75 -10.70 7.58
C ARG A 111 -21.63 -9.40 6.80
N GLY A 112 -20.52 -8.69 6.97
CA GLY A 112 -20.17 -7.50 6.19
C GLY A 112 -19.43 -7.86 4.91
N LEU A 113 -19.48 -7.00 3.90
CA LEU A 113 -18.67 -7.13 2.68
C LEU A 113 -17.74 -5.92 2.55
N ARG A 114 -16.44 -6.17 2.49
CA ARG A 114 -15.41 -5.16 2.20
C ARG A 114 -15.05 -5.27 0.74
N HIS A 115 -15.11 -4.16 0.01
CA HIS A 115 -14.74 -4.08 -1.40
C HIS A 115 -13.62 -3.08 -1.59
N TYR A 116 -12.45 -3.58 -1.92
CA TYR A 116 -11.31 -2.78 -2.33
C TYR A 116 -11.32 -2.66 -3.85
N GLN A 117 -11.38 -1.43 -4.35
CA GLN A 117 -11.40 -1.10 -5.76
C GLN A 117 -10.12 -0.38 -6.15
N PHE A 118 -9.32 -1.02 -6.99
CA PHE A 118 -8.12 -0.45 -7.56
C PHE A 118 -8.42 0.14 -8.94
N ALA A 119 -8.04 1.40 -9.10
CA ALA A 119 -7.86 2.04 -10.39
C ALA A 119 -6.47 2.68 -10.43
N PRO A 120 -5.80 2.76 -11.61
CA PRO A 120 -4.52 3.43 -11.70
C PRO A 120 -4.57 4.84 -11.09
N GLY A 121 -3.82 5.03 -10.01
CA GLY A 121 -3.74 6.25 -9.22
C GLY A 121 -4.35 6.17 -7.82
N VAL A 122 -5.32 5.29 -7.58
CA VAL A 122 -6.05 5.25 -6.31
C VAL A 122 -6.52 3.83 -5.96
N LEU A 123 -6.38 3.48 -4.69
CA LEU A 123 -7.07 2.34 -4.10
C LEU A 123 -8.19 2.89 -3.23
N LYS A 124 -9.41 2.43 -3.47
CA LYS A 124 -10.60 2.81 -2.70
C LYS A 124 -11.10 1.62 -1.90
N LEU A 125 -11.78 1.92 -0.81
CA LEU A 125 -12.46 0.96 0.04
C LEU A 125 -13.92 1.36 0.16
N ASP A 126 -14.79 0.44 -0.16
CA ASP A 126 -16.16 0.45 0.31
C ASP A 126 -16.31 -0.56 1.46
N ARG A 127 -16.70 -0.08 2.63
CA ARG A 127 -16.91 -0.93 3.80
C ARG A 127 -18.30 -1.59 3.79
N ASN A 128 -19.25 -1.12 2.99
CA ASN A 128 -20.65 -1.57 2.98
C ASN A 128 -21.25 -1.66 1.56
N THR A 129 -20.61 -2.41 0.68
CA THR A 129 -21.03 -2.70 -0.73
C THR A 129 -22.35 -3.48 -0.85
N ARG A 130 -22.99 -3.82 0.27
CA ARG A 130 -24.04 -4.85 0.34
C ARG A 130 -25.35 -4.45 -0.37
N ASP A 131 -25.66 -3.16 -0.44
CA ASP A 131 -26.96 -2.69 -0.94
C ASP A 131 -26.96 -2.40 -2.45
N GLY A 132 -25.88 -2.78 -3.17
CA GLY A 132 -25.70 -2.48 -4.59
C GLY A 132 -25.46 -1.00 -4.89
N ALA A 133 -25.28 -0.18 -3.86
CA ALA A 133 -24.94 1.23 -3.93
C ALA A 133 -23.50 1.44 -3.45
N ASP A 134 -22.55 0.99 -4.27
CA ASP A 134 -21.13 1.14 -3.95
C ASP A 134 -20.78 2.62 -3.74
N SER A 135 -20.25 2.95 -2.55
CA SER A 135 -19.75 4.28 -2.22
C SER A 135 -18.27 4.23 -1.82
N PRO A 136 -17.39 3.77 -2.74
CA PRO A 136 -15.99 3.53 -2.43
C PRO A 136 -15.29 4.84 -2.09
N GLN A 137 -14.81 4.91 -0.85
CA GLN A 137 -14.01 6.03 -0.36
C GLN A 137 -12.54 5.77 -0.65
N PRO A 138 -11.77 6.78 -1.08
CA PRO A 138 -10.35 6.58 -1.27
C PRO A 138 -9.64 6.18 0.02
N LEU A 139 -8.84 5.13 -0.07
CA LEU A 139 -7.99 4.65 1.02
C LEU A 139 -6.58 5.21 0.90
N ILE A 140 -5.99 5.11 -0.30
CA ILE A 140 -4.67 5.64 -0.61
C ILE A 140 -4.62 6.05 -2.09
N GLY A 141 -3.90 7.14 -2.38
CA GLY A 141 -3.72 7.63 -3.73
C GLY A 141 -4.46 8.92 -4.01
N ASP A 142 -4.72 9.21 -5.29
CA ASP A 142 -5.22 10.53 -5.70
C ASP A 142 -6.71 10.72 -5.43
N THR A 143 -7.04 11.73 -4.63
CA THR A 143 -8.40 12.18 -4.30
C THR A 143 -8.60 13.68 -4.54
N GLY A 144 -7.57 14.37 -5.04
CA GLY A 144 -7.62 15.80 -5.23
C GLY A 144 -6.27 16.40 -5.61
N PRO A 145 -6.24 17.68 -6.04
CA PRO A 145 -5.09 18.34 -6.68
C PRO A 145 -3.82 18.48 -5.81
N LYS A 146 -3.84 17.96 -4.57
CA LYS A 146 -2.72 17.95 -3.63
C LYS A 146 -2.24 16.54 -3.27
N SER A 147 -2.89 15.47 -3.75
CA SER A 147 -2.39 14.12 -3.50
C SER A 147 -1.15 13.89 -4.35
N TYR A 148 -0.07 13.54 -3.67
CA TYR A 148 1.22 13.26 -4.26
C TYR A 148 1.49 11.76 -4.30
N LEU A 149 0.55 10.91 -3.89
CA LEU A 149 0.71 9.46 -3.95
C LEU A 149 -0.14 8.94 -5.09
N LYS A 150 0.47 8.11 -5.94
CA LYS A 150 -0.21 7.47 -7.06
C LYS A 150 -0.04 5.97 -6.91
N VAL A 151 -1.12 5.26 -6.62
CA VAL A 151 -1.10 3.78 -6.63
C VAL A 151 -0.92 3.31 -8.06
N VAL A 152 0.07 2.48 -8.31
CA VAL A 152 0.49 2.06 -9.66
C VAL A 152 0.05 0.63 -9.92
N ASP A 153 0.13 -0.19 -8.89
CA ASP A 153 -0.27 -1.58 -8.96
C ASP A 153 -0.80 -2.05 -7.60
N PHE A 154 -1.79 -2.93 -7.67
CA PHE A 154 -2.40 -3.62 -6.55
C PHE A 154 -2.59 -5.07 -6.96
N GLN A 155 -1.99 -5.97 -6.20
CA GLN A 155 -1.99 -7.39 -6.52
C GLN A 155 -2.33 -8.17 -5.26
N VAL A 156 -3.28 -9.08 -5.38
CA VAL A 156 -3.65 -10.00 -4.30
C VAL A 156 -3.60 -11.40 -4.87
N TRP A 157 -2.94 -12.31 -4.17
CA TRP A 157 -2.89 -13.70 -4.60
C TRP A 157 -2.85 -14.67 -3.42
N PRO A 158 -3.40 -15.87 -3.62
CA PRO A 158 -3.16 -16.99 -2.73
C PRO A 158 -1.68 -17.32 -2.51
N ALA A 159 -1.29 -17.48 -1.25
CA ALA A 159 0.11 -17.71 -0.86
C ALA A 159 0.32 -19.07 -0.17
N GLY A 160 -0.58 -20.03 -0.40
CA GLY A 160 -0.46 -21.37 0.14
C GLY A 160 0.66 -22.17 -0.53
N PRO A 161 1.09 -23.30 0.09
CA PRO A 161 2.20 -24.13 -0.40
C PRO A 161 2.04 -24.56 -1.86
N ASN A 162 0.80 -24.80 -2.28
CA ASN A 162 0.44 -25.27 -3.62
C ASN A 162 -0.02 -24.16 -4.57
N ASP A 163 -0.19 -22.93 -4.08
CA ASP A 163 -0.65 -21.83 -4.91
C ASP A 163 0.50 -21.28 -5.78
N PRO A 164 0.23 -20.90 -7.03
CA PRO A 164 1.24 -20.27 -7.87
C PRO A 164 1.61 -18.89 -7.33
N ALA A 165 2.91 -18.61 -7.25
CA ALA A 165 3.36 -17.24 -7.00
C ALA A 165 3.11 -16.39 -8.25
N PRO A 166 2.73 -15.11 -8.11
CA PRO A 166 2.61 -14.23 -9.25
C PRO A 166 3.98 -14.04 -9.87
N THR A 167 3.98 -13.98 -11.19
CA THR A 167 5.17 -13.70 -11.97
C THR A 167 4.91 -12.51 -12.86
N CYS A 168 5.98 -11.81 -13.15
CA CYS A 168 6.00 -10.76 -14.14
C CYS A 168 5.69 -11.32 -15.53
N PRO A 169 5.30 -10.47 -16.51
CA PRO A 169 5.06 -10.93 -17.88
C PRO A 169 6.25 -11.67 -18.51
N ASN A 170 7.46 -11.44 -18.02
CA ASN A 170 8.70 -12.13 -18.43
C ASN A 170 8.98 -13.43 -17.65
N GLY A 171 8.05 -13.90 -16.82
CA GLY A 171 8.15 -15.11 -16.00
C GLY A 171 8.99 -14.98 -14.73
N ARG A 172 9.57 -13.81 -14.44
CA ARG A 172 10.36 -13.60 -13.21
C ARG A 172 9.45 -13.46 -11.98
N PRO A 173 9.88 -13.92 -10.80
CA PRO A 173 9.15 -13.66 -9.57
C PRO A 173 9.18 -12.16 -9.25
N TYR A 174 8.16 -11.69 -8.54
CA TYR A 174 8.12 -10.33 -8.02
C TYR A 174 9.28 -10.06 -7.05
N LEU A 175 9.88 -8.88 -7.16
CA LEU A 175 11.04 -8.48 -6.36
C LEU A 175 10.64 -8.32 -4.89
N GLY A 176 11.25 -9.11 -4.02
CA GLY A 176 11.01 -9.03 -2.57
C GLY A 176 9.68 -9.62 -2.11
N ALA A 177 8.98 -10.36 -2.98
CA ALA A 177 7.79 -11.09 -2.57
C ALA A 177 8.14 -12.08 -1.44
N PRO A 178 7.31 -12.15 -0.38
CA PRO A 178 7.59 -13.00 0.76
C PRO A 178 7.45 -14.48 0.41
N ALA A 179 8.08 -15.33 1.20
CA ALA A 179 7.96 -16.78 1.07
C ALA A 179 6.51 -17.24 1.31
N LYS A 180 6.16 -18.41 0.79
CA LYS A 180 4.82 -19.00 1.02
C LYS A 180 4.56 -19.18 2.51
N MET A 181 3.30 -18.96 2.91
CA MET A 181 2.87 -19.07 4.30
C MET A 181 2.28 -20.46 4.57
N ILE A 182 2.53 -21.00 5.76
CA ILE A 182 1.86 -22.23 6.20
C ILE A 182 0.39 -21.89 6.51
N PRO A 183 -0.57 -22.55 5.85
CA PRO A 183 -2.00 -22.35 6.11
C PRO A 183 -2.34 -22.64 7.57
N PRO A 184 -3.01 -21.72 8.30
CA PRO A 184 -3.46 -22.02 9.65
C PRO A 184 -4.63 -23.01 9.62
N THR A 185 -4.69 -23.90 10.60
CA THR A 185 -5.86 -24.75 10.86
C THR A 185 -6.80 -24.01 11.80
N LEU A 186 -8.05 -23.85 11.38
CA LEU A 186 -9.12 -23.24 12.16
C LEU A 186 -10.07 -24.33 12.64
N ASN A 187 -10.70 -24.10 13.79
CA ASN A 187 -11.84 -24.89 14.23
C ASN A 187 -13.11 -24.10 13.90
N ASP A 188 -14.09 -24.75 13.28
CA ASP A 188 -15.43 -24.20 13.16
C ASP A 188 -16.23 -24.38 14.46
N GLU A 189 -17.40 -23.76 14.55
CA GLU A 189 -18.31 -23.83 15.69
C GLU A 189 -18.87 -25.24 15.95
N SER A 190 -18.78 -26.14 14.97
CA SER A 190 -19.16 -27.55 15.12
C SER A 190 -18.02 -28.44 15.61
N GLY A 191 -16.81 -27.88 15.79
CA GLY A 191 -15.60 -28.62 16.16
C GLY A 191 -14.88 -29.28 14.98
N GLY A 192 -15.33 -29.01 13.75
CA GLY A 192 -14.65 -29.40 12.52
C GLY A 192 -13.37 -28.60 12.31
N GLN A 193 -12.36 -29.25 11.75
CA GLN A 193 -11.11 -28.58 11.38
C GLN A 193 -11.12 -28.20 9.91
N VAL A 194 -10.83 -26.93 9.63
CA VAL A 194 -10.69 -26.42 8.27
C VAL A 194 -9.34 -25.74 8.10
N THR A 195 -8.73 -25.91 6.93
CA THR A 195 -7.48 -25.24 6.59
C THR A 195 -7.78 -23.91 5.93
N SER A 196 -7.36 -22.81 6.56
CA SER A 196 -7.53 -21.46 6.03
C SER A 196 -6.50 -21.14 4.95
N LYS A 197 -6.92 -20.47 3.89
CA LYS A 197 -6.05 -20.13 2.76
C LYS A 197 -5.31 -18.82 3.04
N PRO A 198 -3.96 -18.78 3.05
CA PRO A 198 -3.23 -17.54 3.20
C PRO A 198 -3.19 -16.76 1.89
N TYR A 199 -3.07 -15.44 2.00
CA TYR A 199 -3.00 -14.49 0.90
C TYR A 199 -1.79 -13.58 1.08
N VAL A 200 -1.23 -13.13 -0.04
CA VAL A 200 -0.28 -12.03 -0.09
C VAL A 200 -0.96 -10.87 -0.81
N VAL A 201 -0.76 -9.67 -0.27
CA VAL A 201 -1.17 -8.41 -0.88
C VAL A 201 0.08 -7.60 -1.17
N MET A 202 0.19 -7.10 -2.39
CA MET A 202 1.22 -6.15 -2.80
C MET A 202 0.58 -4.83 -3.17
N LEU A 203 1.20 -3.76 -2.70
CA LEU A 203 0.89 -2.40 -3.09
C LEU A 203 2.15 -1.74 -3.64
N GLU A 204 2.04 -1.12 -4.81
CA GLU A 204 3.10 -0.33 -5.43
C GLU A 204 2.63 1.12 -5.63
N VAL A 205 3.42 2.08 -5.14
CA VAL A 205 3.11 3.52 -5.20
C VAL A 205 4.24 4.29 -5.88
N GLU A 206 3.88 5.23 -6.76
CA GLU A 206 4.77 6.25 -7.32
C GLU A 206 5.02 7.36 -6.31
N VAL A 207 6.29 7.78 -6.17
CA VAL A 207 6.64 8.97 -5.39
C VAL A 207 7.08 10.06 -6.38
N PRO A 208 6.33 11.19 -6.52
CA PRO A 208 6.51 12.19 -7.57
C PRO A 208 7.63 13.19 -7.21
N VAL A 209 8.82 12.66 -6.98
CA VAL A 209 10.02 13.44 -6.70
C VAL A 209 11.12 12.94 -7.62
N GLY A 210 11.48 13.78 -8.59
CA GLY A 210 12.60 13.53 -9.48
C GLY A 210 13.89 13.52 -8.67
N SER A 211 14.37 12.35 -8.28
CA SER A 211 15.66 12.19 -7.62
C SER A 211 16.56 11.25 -8.41
N ARG A 212 17.87 11.46 -8.29
CA ARG A 212 18.90 10.58 -8.85
C ARG A 212 19.09 9.30 -8.01
N PHE A 213 18.56 9.26 -6.79
CA PHE A 213 18.90 8.25 -5.77
C PHE A 213 17.75 7.30 -5.41
N GLY A 214 16.52 7.58 -5.84
CA GLY A 214 15.40 6.67 -5.62
C GLY A 214 15.50 5.40 -6.49
N GLN A 215 15.01 4.27 -5.97
CA GLN A 215 14.86 3.06 -6.77
C GLN A 215 13.78 3.30 -7.83
N LYS A 216 14.23 3.46 -9.08
CA LYS A 216 13.38 3.63 -10.26
C LYS A 216 13.14 2.29 -10.93
N ARG A 217 12.58 1.36 -10.17
CA ARG A 217 12.22 0.03 -10.67
C ARG A 217 10.84 -0.35 -10.15
N ASP A 218 10.05 -1.00 -10.99
CA ASP A 218 8.77 -1.60 -10.59
C ASP A 218 9.00 -2.91 -9.81
N HIS A 219 7.91 -3.54 -9.35
CA HIS A 219 7.96 -4.86 -8.69
C HIS A 219 8.57 -5.96 -9.56
N CYS A 220 8.65 -5.77 -10.88
CA CYS A 220 9.28 -6.67 -11.84
C CYS A 220 10.77 -6.37 -12.10
N GLY A 221 11.30 -5.30 -11.51
CA GLY A 221 12.66 -4.84 -11.73
C GLY A 221 12.87 -4.06 -13.04
N ASN A 222 11.82 -3.74 -13.79
CA ASN A 222 11.90 -2.91 -14.99
C ASN A 222 12.13 -1.45 -14.61
N PRO A 223 12.89 -0.67 -15.39
CA PRO A 223 13.16 0.73 -15.10
C PRO A 223 11.89 1.59 -15.20
N THR A 224 11.71 2.52 -14.27
CA THR A 224 10.59 3.48 -14.23
C THR A 224 11.08 4.92 -14.35
N GLN A 225 10.18 5.86 -14.70
CA GLN A 225 10.54 7.29 -14.77
C GLN A 225 10.72 7.90 -13.38
N LEU A 226 9.83 7.52 -12.46
CA LEU A 226 9.77 8.00 -11.08
C LEU A 226 10.07 6.88 -10.08
N PRO A 227 10.59 7.21 -8.89
CA PRO A 227 10.80 6.23 -7.82
C PRO A 227 9.51 5.51 -7.44
N ARG A 228 9.65 4.22 -7.09
CA ARG A 228 8.57 3.36 -6.61
C ARG A 228 8.81 2.95 -5.16
N VAL A 229 7.73 2.79 -4.42
CA VAL A 229 7.73 2.09 -3.13
C VAL A 229 6.85 0.86 -3.28
N ILE A 230 7.40 -0.29 -2.92
CA ILE A 230 6.70 -1.58 -2.95
C ILE A 230 6.61 -2.07 -1.52
N ARG A 231 5.42 -2.56 -1.13
CA ARG A 231 5.19 -3.22 0.16
C ARG A 231 4.37 -4.48 -0.05
N TYR A 232 4.67 -5.46 0.78
CA TYR A 232 3.97 -6.73 0.83
C TYR A 232 3.37 -6.93 2.20
N LEU A 233 2.24 -7.62 2.22
CA LEU A 233 1.54 -8.07 3.39
C LEU A 233 1.23 -9.55 3.20
N GLN A 234 1.32 -10.34 4.26
CA GLN A 234 0.76 -11.69 4.31
C GLN A 234 -0.30 -11.77 5.40
N ALA A 235 -1.42 -12.39 5.10
CA ALA A 235 -2.53 -12.57 6.03
C ALA A 235 -3.32 -13.83 5.66
N ALA A 236 -4.02 -14.42 6.62
CA ALA A 236 -4.93 -15.53 6.39
C ALA A 236 -6.19 -15.31 7.22
N PRO A 237 -7.38 -15.69 6.72
CA PRO A 237 -8.58 -15.73 7.55
C PRO A 237 -8.35 -16.51 8.84
N LEU A 238 -8.83 -15.97 9.95
CA LEU A 238 -8.70 -16.56 11.28
C LEU A 238 -10.04 -17.07 11.84
N ASN A 239 -11.14 -16.84 11.11
CA ASN A 239 -12.49 -17.23 11.52
C ASN A 239 -13.08 -18.24 10.54
N ALA A 240 -13.59 -19.34 11.07
CA ALA A 240 -14.29 -20.37 10.32
C ALA A 240 -15.71 -20.55 10.84
N VAL A 241 -16.64 -20.79 9.92
CA VAL A 241 -18.02 -21.16 10.21
C VAL A 241 -18.44 -22.40 9.44
N SER A 242 -19.23 -23.27 10.08
CA SER A 242 -19.85 -24.42 9.46
C SER A 242 -20.92 -23.97 8.44
N ARG A 243 -21.30 -24.88 7.55
CA ARG A 243 -22.23 -24.58 6.44
C ARG A 243 -23.69 -24.58 6.87
#